data_AF-A0A7X0M8V8-F1
#
_entry.id   AF-A0A7X0M8V8-F1
#
_cell.length_a   1.000
_cell.length_b   1.000
_cell.length_c   1.000
_cell.angle_alpha   90.00
_cell.angle_beta   90.00
_cell.angle_gamma   90.00
#
_symmetry.space_group_name_H-M   'P 1'
#
loop_
_entity.id
_entity.type
_entity.pdbx_description
1 polymer ?
#
loop_
_entity_poly.entity_id
_entity_poly.type
_entity_poly.pdbx_seq_one_letter_code
_entity_poly.pdbx_strand_id
1 'polypeptide(L)'
;MARPESEPGGAEDERDAGNAGEHQDHREHREHGEKRETGGRGDSGDRGETGGHGDDGDMELYDLRVRVDRIEGRSVCGMRVGDHFDLTDSAHLTLPHGRHFCVYALAAVLPFLAAKQRDLAAGDWLARDSLFACPDPEERLVMRVERTGRRRMNSADLT
;
A
#
# COMPACT_ATOMS: atom_id res chain seq x y z
N MET A 1 -39.76 16.75 -55.12
CA MET A 1 -38.76 17.79 -54.83
C MET A 1 -37.54 17.11 -54.25
N ALA A 2 -36.37 17.35 -54.82
CA ALA A 2 -35.12 16.69 -54.49
C ALA A 2 -34.19 17.62 -53.71
N ARG A 3 -33.50 17.03 -52.72
CA ARG A 3 -32.15 17.33 -52.18
C ARG A 3 -31.91 18.64 -51.40
N PRO A 4 -30.87 18.71 -50.53
CA PRO A 4 -29.70 17.83 -50.46
C PRO A 4 -29.27 17.28 -49.08
N GLU A 5 -28.37 16.30 -49.20
CA GLU A 5 -27.48 15.69 -48.20
C GLU A 5 -26.24 16.58 -47.95
N SER A 6 -25.36 16.10 -47.06
CA SER A 6 -23.92 16.44 -46.86
C SER A 6 -23.58 17.25 -45.60
N GLU A 7 -22.62 16.91 -44.73
CA GLU A 7 -21.66 15.79 -44.63
C GLU A 7 -20.88 15.93 -43.25
N PRO A 8 -19.82 15.15 -42.94
CA PRO A 8 -19.54 14.63 -41.60
C PRO A 8 -18.41 15.37 -40.86
N GLY A 9 -18.24 15.07 -39.57
CA GLY A 9 -16.99 15.30 -38.83
C GLY A 9 -16.77 14.11 -37.89
N GLY A 10 -15.58 13.61 -37.65
CA GLY A 10 -14.22 13.96 -38.04
C GLY A 10 -13.36 12.90 -37.35
N ALA A 11 -12.31 12.44 -38.03
CA ALA A 11 -11.52 11.28 -37.67
C ALA A 11 -10.73 11.45 -36.36
N GLU A 12 -10.74 10.36 -35.57
CA GLU A 12 -9.59 9.69 -34.93
C GLU A 12 -8.39 10.56 -34.54
N ASP A 13 -8.29 10.84 -33.24
CA ASP A 13 -7.16 11.50 -32.58
C ASP A 13 -6.08 10.47 -32.15
N GLU A 14 -4.87 11.00 -32.05
CA GLU A 14 -3.53 10.48 -32.25
C GLU A 14 -3.11 9.25 -31.42
N ARG A 15 -2.47 8.30 -32.12
CA ARG A 15 -1.38 7.49 -31.55
C ARG A 15 -0.08 7.98 -32.19
N ASP A 16 0.84 8.49 -31.38
CA ASP A 16 2.26 8.22 -31.64
C ASP A 16 3.06 8.14 -30.34
N ALA A 17 3.90 7.12 -30.31
CA ALA A 17 4.74 6.72 -29.21
C ALA A 17 6.16 7.24 -29.46
N GLY A 18 6.78 7.87 -28.45
CA GLY A 18 8.16 8.33 -28.57
C GLY A 18 8.79 8.62 -27.23
N ASN A 19 9.16 7.58 -26.48
CA ASN A 19 10.15 7.71 -25.41
C ASN A 19 11.04 6.46 -25.36
N ALA A 20 12.28 6.58 -25.83
CA ALA A 20 13.40 5.74 -25.43
C ALA A 20 14.70 6.34 -25.96
N GLY A 21 15.66 6.65 -25.08
CA GLY A 21 17.02 6.93 -25.51
C GLY A 21 17.90 7.74 -24.55
N GLU A 22 17.87 7.47 -23.24
CA GLU A 22 18.89 8.02 -22.33
C GLU A 22 20.02 6.98 -22.17
N HIS A 23 21.08 7.18 -22.94
CA HIS A 23 22.35 6.47 -22.86
C HIS A 23 23.16 7.08 -21.70
N GLN A 24 23.39 6.34 -20.62
CA GLN A 24 24.45 6.65 -19.66
C GLN A 24 25.41 5.48 -19.57
N ASP A 25 26.67 5.81 -19.84
CA ASP A 25 27.78 4.92 -20.11
C ASP A 25 28.46 4.48 -18.81
N HIS A 26 28.92 3.24 -18.81
CA HIS A 26 29.65 2.58 -17.74
C HIS A 26 31.03 3.21 -17.52
N ARG A 27 31.46 3.38 -16.26
CA ARG A 27 32.86 3.11 -15.89
C ARG A 27 33.08 2.85 -14.41
N GLU A 28 33.63 1.66 -14.16
CA GLU A 28 34.00 1.07 -12.89
C GLU A 28 35.44 1.40 -12.44
N HIS A 29 35.73 0.98 -11.20
CA HIS A 29 37.02 0.60 -10.60
C HIS A 29 37.99 1.68 -10.11
N ARG A 30 38.24 1.71 -8.78
CA ARG A 30 39.35 0.93 -8.19
C ARG A 30 39.31 0.86 -6.65
N GLU A 31 39.60 -0.35 -6.16
CA GLU A 31 39.76 -0.78 -4.77
C GLU A 31 41.12 -0.36 -4.18
N HIS A 32 41.26 -0.37 -2.85
CA HIS A 32 42.36 -1.02 -2.10
C HIS A 32 42.11 -0.90 -0.58
N GLY A 33 41.83 -2.02 0.09
CA GLY A 33 41.81 -2.14 1.55
C GLY A 33 42.34 -3.52 1.96
N GLU A 34 43.51 -3.56 2.58
CA GLU A 34 44.19 -4.79 3.00
C GLU A 34 44.09 -5.02 4.52
N LYS A 35 43.38 -6.10 4.86
CA LYS A 35 43.53 -7.12 5.92
C LYS A 35 44.38 -6.82 7.16
N ARG A 36 43.84 -7.20 8.34
CA ARG A 36 44.50 -8.12 9.31
C ARG A 36 43.48 -8.91 10.15
N GLU A 37 43.69 -10.22 10.20
CA GLU A 37 42.99 -11.22 11.02
C GLU A 37 43.84 -11.61 12.23
N THR A 38 43.19 -11.84 13.38
CA THR A 38 43.55 -12.75 14.49
C THR A 38 42.27 -12.87 15.34
N GLY A 39 41.62 -14.00 15.65
CA GLY A 39 42.06 -15.37 15.88
C GLY A 39 41.88 -15.70 17.38
N GLY A 40 40.88 -16.50 17.78
CA GLY A 40 40.92 -17.19 19.08
C GLY A 40 39.60 -17.52 19.82
N ARG A 41 39.16 -18.78 19.65
CA ARG A 41 38.63 -19.76 20.65
C ARG A 41 37.39 -19.45 21.48
N GLY A 42 36.43 -20.38 21.37
CA GLY A 42 35.15 -20.38 22.07
C GLY A 42 35.19 -20.86 23.52
N ASP A 43 34.03 -20.68 24.16
CA ASP A 43 33.61 -21.35 25.37
C ASP A 43 32.13 -21.71 25.23
N SER A 44 31.83 -22.97 25.51
CA SER A 44 30.53 -23.61 25.39
C SER A 44 29.86 -23.58 26.76
N GLY A 45 28.91 -22.65 26.92
CA GLY A 45 28.05 -22.53 28.08
C GLY A 45 26.59 -22.80 27.72
N ASP A 46 26.18 -24.05 27.88
CA ASP A 46 24.77 -24.47 27.96
C ASP A 46 24.09 -23.73 29.13
N ARG A 47 23.25 -22.76 28.79
CA ARG A 47 22.25 -22.19 29.69
C ARG A 47 20.93 -22.18 28.93
N GLY A 48 20.04 -23.08 29.31
CA GLY A 48 18.66 -23.08 28.86
C GLY A 48 18.03 -21.72 29.09
N GLU A 49 17.66 -21.06 27.99
CA GLU A 49 16.82 -19.88 28.02
C GLU A 49 15.37 -20.32 28.08
N THR A 50 14.78 -20.12 29.25
CA THR A 50 13.35 -19.95 29.46
C THR A 50 12.80 -19.00 28.40
N GLY A 51 11.85 -19.48 27.59
CA GLY A 51 11.23 -18.72 26.51
C GLY A 51 10.70 -17.36 26.97
N GLY A 52 11.47 -16.31 26.68
CA GLY A 52 10.95 -14.96 26.56
C GLY A 52 10.33 -14.85 25.18
N HIS A 53 9.01 -14.64 25.09
CA HIS A 53 8.41 -14.13 23.86
C HIS A 53 8.78 -12.64 23.78
N GLY A 54 10.00 -12.40 23.29
CA GLY A 54 10.62 -11.10 23.25
C GLY A 54 9.96 -10.18 22.23
N ASP A 55 9.90 -8.92 22.62
CA ASP A 55 9.70 -7.71 21.82
C ASP A 55 10.85 -7.51 20.80
N ASP A 56 11.26 -8.60 20.11
CA ASP A 56 12.48 -8.74 19.31
C ASP A 56 12.22 -8.62 17.79
N GLY A 57 11.17 -7.89 17.40
CA GLY A 57 10.92 -7.64 15.98
C GLY A 57 11.97 -6.69 15.38
N ASP A 58 12.40 -6.98 14.15
CA ASP A 58 13.32 -6.14 13.36
C ASP A 58 12.60 -5.06 12.53
N MET A 59 11.26 -5.07 12.53
CA MET A 59 10.43 -4.10 11.84
C MET A 59 9.23 -3.63 12.67
N GLU A 60 8.73 -2.43 12.35
CA GLU A 60 7.48 -1.89 12.89
C GLU A 60 6.47 -1.60 11.78
N LEU A 61 5.22 -1.99 11.99
CA LEU A 61 4.09 -1.65 11.14
C LEU A 61 2.92 -1.12 11.97
N TYR A 62 2.10 -0.28 11.36
CA TYR A 62 0.82 0.11 11.91
C TYR A 62 -0.29 -0.85 11.46
N ASP A 63 -1.20 -1.16 12.37
CA ASP A 63 -2.52 -1.62 11.97
C ASP A 63 -3.31 -0.48 11.36
N LEU A 64 -4.16 -0.82 10.40
CA LEU A 64 -5.01 0.14 9.75
C LEU A 64 -6.48 -0.19 9.98
N ARG A 65 -7.28 0.87 10.12
CA ARG A 65 -8.73 0.81 9.91
C ARG A 65 -9.06 1.61 8.67
N VAL A 66 -9.79 0.99 7.74
CA VAL A 66 -10.36 1.69 6.60
C VAL A 66 -11.86 1.76 6.77
N ARG A 67 -12.38 2.98 6.93
CA ARG A 67 -13.83 3.20 7.12
C ARG A 67 -14.44 3.99 5.98
N VAL A 68 -15.73 3.81 5.77
CA VAL A 68 -16.53 4.74 4.98
C VAL A 68 -16.69 6.05 5.75
N ASP A 69 -16.04 7.11 5.26
CA ASP A 69 -16.07 8.46 5.84
C ASP A 69 -17.34 9.19 5.44
N ARG A 70 -17.72 9.12 4.16
CA ARG A 70 -18.96 9.67 3.62
C ARG A 70 -19.38 8.99 2.32
N ILE A 71 -20.65 9.12 1.98
CA ILE A 71 -21.22 8.68 0.69
C ILE A 71 -22.00 9.88 0.16
N GLU A 72 -21.58 10.41 -0.98
CA GLU A 72 -22.16 11.64 -1.54
C GLU A 72 -23.29 11.34 -2.54
N GLY A 73 -23.37 10.12 -3.05
CA GLY A 73 -24.45 9.66 -3.91
C GLY A 73 -25.29 8.55 -3.27
N ARG A 74 -25.82 7.66 -4.10
CA ARG A 74 -26.67 6.54 -3.63
C ARG A 74 -25.82 5.29 -3.54
N SER A 75 -25.71 4.68 -2.36
CA SER A 75 -25.03 3.38 -2.25
C SER A 75 -25.86 2.27 -2.89
N VAL A 76 -25.29 1.59 -3.89
CA VAL A 76 -25.88 0.44 -4.57
C VAL A 76 -25.26 -0.89 -4.11
N CYS A 77 -24.05 -0.84 -3.54
CA CYS A 77 -23.36 -1.97 -2.92
C CYS A 77 -23.76 -2.20 -1.44
N GLY A 78 -24.64 -1.35 -0.88
CA GLY A 78 -25.20 -1.51 0.47
C GLY A 78 -24.31 -1.02 1.61
N MET A 79 -23.25 -0.27 1.29
CA MET A 79 -22.36 0.34 2.28
C MET A 79 -23.05 1.49 3.03
N ARG A 80 -22.59 1.74 4.25
CA ARG A 80 -23.05 2.84 5.11
C ARG A 80 -21.84 3.57 5.70
N VAL A 81 -22.04 4.85 6.02
CA VAL A 81 -21.03 5.61 6.78
C VAL A 81 -20.71 4.88 8.09
N GLY A 82 -19.42 4.69 8.36
CA GLY A 82 -18.92 3.93 9.51
C GLY A 82 -18.67 2.44 9.27
N ASP A 83 -19.16 1.85 8.17
CA ASP A 83 -18.74 0.51 7.77
C ASP A 83 -17.23 0.51 7.51
N HIS A 84 -16.54 -0.56 7.91
CA HIS A 84 -15.09 -0.62 7.86
C HIS A 84 -14.58 -2.05 7.74
N PHE A 85 -13.31 -2.14 7.37
CA PHE A 85 -12.48 -3.33 7.59
C PHE A 85 -11.21 -2.91 8.35
N ASP A 86 -10.64 -3.87 9.07
CA ASP A 86 -9.37 -3.71 9.76
C ASP A 86 -8.29 -4.52 9.02
N LEU A 87 -7.10 -3.95 8.92
CA LEU A 87 -5.89 -4.63 8.44
C LEU A 87 -4.94 -4.74 9.62
N THR A 88 -4.82 -5.94 10.18
CA THR A 88 -3.96 -6.24 11.33
C THR A 88 -2.89 -7.25 10.97
N ASP A 89 -1.92 -7.42 11.86
CA ASP A 89 -0.92 -8.51 11.79
C ASP A 89 -0.26 -8.61 10.41
N SER A 90 0.18 -7.45 9.89
CA SER A 90 0.72 -7.22 8.54
C SER A 90 -0.25 -7.39 7.37
N ALA A 91 -1.03 -8.48 7.31
CA ALA A 91 -1.78 -8.87 6.11
C ALA A 91 -3.19 -9.41 6.37
N HIS A 92 -3.67 -9.38 7.62
CA HIS A 92 -5.00 -9.89 7.96
C HIS A 92 -6.08 -8.82 7.74
N LEU A 93 -6.80 -8.94 6.63
CA LEU A 93 -8.00 -8.14 6.40
C LEU A 93 -9.20 -8.81 7.10
N THR A 94 -9.84 -8.09 8.01
CA THR A 94 -11.00 -8.57 8.77
C THR A 94 -12.17 -7.61 8.69
N LEU A 95 -13.38 -8.17 8.71
CA LEU A 95 -14.64 -7.43 8.71
C LEU A 95 -15.37 -7.68 10.03
N PRO A 96 -16.14 -6.71 10.54
CA PRO A 96 -17.04 -6.99 11.65
C PRO A 96 -18.02 -8.12 11.27
N HIS A 97 -18.40 -8.93 12.26
CA HIS A 97 -19.21 -10.12 12.01
C HIS A 97 -20.51 -9.82 11.24
N GLY A 98 -20.75 -10.57 10.16
CA GLY A 98 -21.95 -10.42 9.32
C GLY A 98 -21.96 -9.14 8.47
N ARG A 99 -20.83 -8.44 8.36
CA ARG A 99 -20.67 -7.29 7.45
C ARG A 99 -19.95 -7.70 6.18
N HIS A 100 -20.12 -6.89 5.15
CA HIS A 100 -19.36 -6.95 3.90
C HIS A 100 -18.72 -5.58 3.63
N PHE A 101 -17.82 -5.53 2.67
CA PHE A 101 -17.25 -4.29 2.16
C PHE A 101 -17.31 -4.28 0.65
N CYS A 102 -17.50 -3.10 0.05
CA CYS A 102 -17.53 -2.98 -1.40
C CYS A 102 -16.19 -3.36 -2.02
N VAL A 103 -16.18 -4.35 -2.93
CA VAL A 103 -14.95 -4.84 -3.58
C VAL A 103 -14.28 -3.77 -4.42
N TYR A 104 -15.04 -2.86 -5.05
CA TYR A 104 -14.47 -1.77 -5.86
C TYR A 104 -13.85 -0.67 -4.98
N ALA A 105 -14.48 -0.37 -3.84
CA ALA A 105 -13.89 0.52 -2.85
C ALA A 105 -12.60 -0.09 -2.26
N LEU A 106 -12.63 -1.39 -1.91
CA LEU A 106 -11.43 -2.10 -1.47
C LEU A 106 -10.31 -2.05 -2.53
N ALA A 107 -10.62 -2.34 -3.79
CA ALA A 107 -9.64 -2.29 -4.88
C ALA A 107 -8.98 -0.91 -5.05
N ALA A 108 -9.72 0.17 -4.78
CA ALA A 108 -9.18 1.53 -4.88
C ALA A 108 -8.18 1.88 -3.77
N VAL A 109 -8.35 1.32 -2.56
CA VAL A 109 -7.46 1.62 -1.41
C VAL A 109 -6.35 0.57 -1.22
N LEU A 110 -6.59 -0.68 -1.63
CA LEU A 110 -5.70 -1.81 -1.40
C LEU A 110 -4.23 -1.56 -1.81
N PRO A 111 -3.93 -0.95 -2.98
CA PRO A 111 -2.54 -0.70 -3.39
C PRO A 111 -1.74 0.20 -2.45
N PHE A 112 -2.42 1.00 -1.61
CA PHE A 112 -1.79 1.97 -0.73
C PHE A 112 -1.60 1.46 0.70
N LEU A 113 -2.27 0.36 1.08
CA LEU A 113 -2.29 -0.10 2.48
C LEU A 113 -0.90 -0.43 3.01
N ALA A 114 -0.08 -1.15 2.22
CA ALA A 114 1.29 -1.47 2.62
C ALA A 114 2.12 -0.21 2.94
N ALA A 115 1.99 0.85 2.14
CA ALA A 115 2.67 2.11 2.41
C ALA A 115 2.10 2.82 3.65
N LYS A 116 0.77 2.78 3.85
CA LYS A 116 0.10 3.38 5.02
C LYS A 116 0.46 2.69 6.34
N GLN A 117 0.77 1.40 6.30
CA GLN A 117 1.26 0.64 7.47
C GLN A 117 2.68 1.04 7.88
N ARG A 118 3.48 1.64 6.99
CA ARG A 118 4.86 2.05 7.29
C ARG A 118 4.90 3.48 7.77
N ASP A 119 5.91 3.82 8.56
CA ASP A 119 6.18 5.23 8.84
C ASP A 119 6.79 5.88 7.59
N LEU A 120 6.14 6.93 7.11
CA LEU A 120 6.49 7.62 5.87
C LEU A 120 7.17 8.94 6.24
N ALA A 121 8.05 9.44 5.39
CA ALA A 121 8.73 10.72 5.63
C ALA A 121 7.69 11.85 5.80
N ALA A 122 7.95 12.80 6.70
CA ALA A 122 7.02 13.90 6.99
C ALA A 122 6.65 14.78 5.77
N GLY A 123 7.53 14.80 4.76
CA GLY A 123 7.33 15.48 3.48
C GLY A 123 6.49 14.72 2.46
N ASP A 124 6.27 13.41 2.67
CA ASP A 124 5.54 12.57 1.74
C ASP A 124 4.04 12.93 1.75
N TRP A 125 3.48 13.19 0.58
CA TRP A 125 2.06 13.50 0.44
C TRP A 125 1.20 12.32 0.93
N LEU A 126 1.67 11.08 0.73
CA LEU A 126 0.98 9.88 1.16
C LEU A 126 1.03 9.72 2.69
N ALA A 127 1.94 10.39 3.40
CA ALA A 127 1.89 10.41 4.86
C ALA A 127 0.69 11.22 5.39
N ARG A 128 0.28 12.26 4.66
CA ARG A 128 -0.75 13.22 5.09
C ARG A 128 -2.13 12.90 4.51
N ASP A 129 -2.18 12.45 3.27
CA ASP A 129 -3.44 12.05 2.67
C ASP A 129 -4.02 10.86 3.45
N SER A 130 -5.33 10.81 3.61
CA SER A 130 -6.01 9.69 4.27
C SER A 130 -7.29 9.30 3.55
N LEU A 131 -7.65 10.00 2.49
CA LEU A 131 -8.93 9.82 1.81
C LEU A 131 -8.76 9.09 0.48
N PHE A 132 -9.65 8.14 0.23
CA PHE A 132 -9.65 7.34 -0.98
C PHE A 132 -11.08 7.25 -1.50
N ALA A 133 -11.27 7.37 -2.81
CA ALA A 133 -12.60 7.32 -3.41
C ALA A 133 -12.87 5.94 -4.03
N CYS A 134 -14.08 5.43 -3.82
CA CYS A 134 -14.64 4.35 -4.64
C CYS A 134 -14.75 4.82 -6.10
N PRO A 135 -14.40 4.00 -7.09
CA PRO A 135 -14.46 4.41 -8.50
C PRO A 135 -15.89 4.47 -9.05
N ASP A 136 -16.89 4.03 -8.29
CA ASP A 136 -18.30 4.10 -8.71
C ASP A 136 -18.79 5.56 -8.72
N PRO A 137 -19.13 6.12 -9.89
CA PRO A 137 -19.52 7.52 -10.03
C PRO A 137 -20.90 7.84 -9.44
N GLU A 138 -21.76 6.85 -9.27
CA GLU A 138 -23.10 7.00 -8.68
C GLU A 138 -23.01 7.00 -7.14
N GLU A 139 -22.14 6.15 -6.56
CA GLU A 139 -22.00 6.08 -5.11
C GLU A 139 -21.22 7.27 -4.55
N ARG A 140 -20.11 7.65 -5.20
CA ARG A 140 -19.17 8.66 -4.69
C ARG A 140 -18.82 8.42 -3.22
N LEU A 141 -18.56 7.16 -2.90
CA LEU A 141 -18.15 6.73 -1.57
C LEU A 141 -16.71 7.17 -1.33
N VAL A 142 -16.46 7.81 -0.19
CA VAL A 142 -15.11 8.19 0.25
C VAL A 142 -14.77 7.43 1.52
N MET A 143 -13.61 6.78 1.50
CA MET A 143 -13.02 6.06 2.62
C MET A 143 -11.98 6.91 3.31
N ARG A 144 -11.77 6.64 4.60
CA ARG A 144 -10.62 7.14 5.36
C ARG A 144 -9.79 5.98 5.89
N VAL A 145 -8.48 6.05 5.68
CA VAL A 145 -7.48 5.16 6.28
C VAL A 145 -6.92 5.81 7.54
N GLU A 146 -6.94 5.09 8.66
CA GLU A 146 -6.33 5.51 9.92
C GLU A 146 -5.40 4.44 10.47
N ARG A 147 -4.30 4.87 11.08
CA ARG A 147 -3.44 4.02 11.90
C ARG A 147 -4.10 3.86 13.27
N THR A 148 -4.27 2.62 13.73
CA THR A 148 -4.96 2.33 15.01
C THR A 148 -4.02 1.85 16.10
N GLY A 149 -3.00 1.07 15.75
CA GLY A 149 -1.97 0.56 16.66
C GLY A 149 -0.65 0.38 15.95
N ARG A 150 0.45 0.34 16.70
CA ARG A 150 1.79 0.03 16.17
C ARG A 150 2.22 -1.33 16.71
N ARG A 151 2.72 -2.18 15.83
CA ARG A 151 3.19 -3.54 16.13
C ARG A 151 4.64 -3.68 15.73
N ARG A 152 5.39 -4.34 16.59
CA ARG A 152 6.72 -4.84 16.29
C ARG A 152 6.60 -6.26 15.76
N MET A 153 7.27 -6.57 14.67
CA MET A 153 7.20 -7.86 13.98
C MET A 153 8.60 -8.30 13.54
N ASN A 154 8.81 -9.60 13.41
CA ASN A 154 10.01 -10.15 12.81
C ASN A 154 9.76 -10.41 11.32
N SER A 155 10.58 -9.82 10.46
CA SER A 155 10.45 -9.94 9.01
C SER A 155 10.56 -11.39 8.53
N ALA A 156 11.33 -12.23 9.24
CA ALA A 156 11.50 -13.65 8.93
C ALA A 156 10.21 -14.49 9.11
N ASP A 157 9.24 -14.01 9.89
CA ASP A 157 7.95 -14.70 10.07
C ASP A 157 6.94 -14.36 8.96
N LEU A 158 7.29 -13.43 8.05
CA LEU A 158 6.40 -12.88 7.03
C LEU A 158 6.84 -13.20 5.58
N THR A 159 7.96 -13.91 5.40
CA THR A 159 8.57 -14.27 4.10
C THR A 159 8.94 -15.73 4.05
#